data_AF-A0A0W8D4U3-F1
#
_entry.id   AF-A0A0W8D4U3-F1
#
_cell.length_a   1.000
_cell.length_b   1.000
_cell.length_c   1.000
_cell.angle_alpha   90.00
_cell.angle_beta   90.00
_cell.angle_gamma   90.00
#
_symmetry.space_group_name_H-M   'P 1'
#
loop_
_entity.id
_entity.type
_entity.pdbx_description
1 polymer ?
#
loop_
_entity_poly.entity_id
_entity_poly.type
_entity_poly.pdbx_seq_one_letter_code
_entity_poly.pdbx_strand_id
1 'polypeptide(L)'
;MAEKKKALDAKAASKPPTRDRSSSSIALKLLPVVVVVLAIAGRWLFQQGENFDDVALNVLRDTGLLSRVPTKVLDTLGLLPDKYDTDLVKIEPRHLVSELKCNDSDYTATTLFDGKVFHVTEPMEAEKPMANDRVFFMLNGANDGVYVSWNGDFECVGKAAEVAAAWLGADRDVMVNGVRLYNQMGWPVRNEKELRETKSIVHVLLDFQLWQWPGIKKGYKYVLEDGVTLTTVGMSPKVFDVEYFFNQEEADKVIDIGSPKLDRSKVDGSNSSKVVSKARTSHTAFLPDNFFTRDFRARSARVARLPSPSYAERLQLVRYNAGEFYRKHLDTFASRQFLPKGADHKFGVKAYKEWANWAANKIRELSTQREIPEAFREGGPLFPNAEDNKHFPML
;
A
#
# COMPACT_ATOMS: atom_id res chain seq x y z
N MET A 1 -31.86 0.87 -71.70
CA MET A 1 -32.08 2.00 -70.79
C MET A 1 -31.52 1.58 -69.44
N ALA A 2 -30.65 2.43 -68.86
CA ALA A 2 -30.38 2.65 -67.43
C ALA A 2 -30.30 1.43 -66.49
N GLU A 3 -29.38 1.27 -65.56
CA GLU A 3 -28.18 1.94 -65.04
C GLU A 3 -27.94 1.21 -63.70
N LYS A 4 -26.68 1.10 -63.25
CA LYS A 4 -26.27 0.95 -61.82
C LYS A 4 -26.62 -0.36 -61.10
N LYS A 5 -25.77 -0.92 -60.24
CA LYS A 5 -24.35 -0.74 -59.93
C LYS A 5 -24.00 -1.96 -59.07
N LYS A 6 -22.86 -2.58 -59.36
CA LYS A 6 -22.21 -3.61 -58.55
C LYS A 6 -21.28 -2.87 -57.55
N ALA A 7 -21.37 -3.18 -56.26
CA ALA A 7 -20.37 -2.88 -55.23
C ALA A 7 -20.51 -4.03 -54.20
N LEU A 8 -19.60 -5.00 -54.06
CA LEU A 8 -18.21 -4.94 -53.57
C LEU A 8 -18.12 -4.31 -52.17
N ASP A 9 -18.54 -5.06 -51.15
CA ASP A 9 -18.13 -4.80 -49.77
C ASP A 9 -16.85 -5.58 -49.46
N ALA A 10 -15.76 -4.82 -49.39
CA ALA A 10 -14.47 -5.24 -48.88
C ALA A 10 -14.30 -4.75 -47.44
N LYS A 11 -13.89 -5.67 -46.56
CA LYS A 11 -13.07 -5.52 -45.34
C LYS A 11 -13.23 -4.24 -44.49
N ALA A 12 -13.59 -4.45 -43.22
CA ALA A 12 -13.06 -3.65 -42.12
C ALA A 12 -12.62 -4.57 -40.96
N ALA A 13 -11.35 -4.98 -41.00
CA ALA A 13 -10.65 -5.48 -39.82
C ALA A 13 -10.35 -4.26 -38.92
N SER A 14 -10.90 -4.24 -37.71
CA SER A 14 -10.67 -3.19 -36.72
C SER A 14 -9.20 -3.16 -36.31
N LYS A 15 -8.49 -2.07 -36.63
CA LYS A 15 -7.17 -1.78 -36.07
C LYS A 15 -7.27 -1.58 -34.55
N PRO A 16 -6.29 -2.05 -33.76
CA PRO A 16 -6.23 -1.73 -32.34
C PRO A 16 -5.90 -0.24 -32.14
N PRO A 17 -6.34 0.38 -31.03
CA PRO A 17 -6.17 1.80 -30.79
C PRO A 17 -4.69 2.15 -30.70
N THR A 18 -4.26 3.08 -31.54
CA THR A 18 -2.95 3.73 -31.49
C THR A 18 -2.78 4.46 -30.16
N ARG A 19 -1.81 4.03 -29.36
CA ARG A 19 -1.30 4.77 -28.20
C ARG A 19 -0.79 6.13 -28.67
N ASP A 20 -1.38 7.21 -28.15
CA ASP A 20 -0.80 8.55 -28.23
C ASP A 20 0.54 8.57 -27.47
N ARG A 21 1.64 8.55 -28.22
CA ARG A 21 2.99 8.85 -27.72
C ARG A 21 3.12 10.35 -27.51
N SER A 22 2.48 10.87 -26.46
CA SER A 22 2.60 12.30 -26.09
C SER A 22 3.84 12.59 -25.22
N SER A 23 4.43 11.59 -24.55
CA SER A 23 5.56 11.82 -23.62
C SER A 23 6.92 12.06 -24.30
N SER A 24 7.09 11.82 -25.60
CA SER A 24 8.39 11.97 -26.27
C SER A 24 8.71 13.41 -26.65
N SER A 25 7.74 14.31 -26.71
CA SER A 25 7.97 15.68 -27.24
C SER A 25 8.67 16.61 -26.25
N ILE A 26 8.49 16.41 -24.94
CA ILE A 26 9.14 17.23 -23.89
C ILE A 26 10.58 16.76 -23.67
N ALA A 27 10.80 15.44 -23.63
CA ALA A 27 12.13 14.83 -23.50
C ALA A 27 13.08 15.29 -24.63
N LEU A 28 12.57 15.39 -25.86
CA LEU A 28 13.36 15.82 -27.02
C LEU A 28 13.66 17.33 -27.01
N LYS A 29 12.82 18.15 -26.37
CA LYS A 29 12.98 19.62 -26.28
C LYS A 29 13.98 20.06 -25.22
N LEU A 30 14.16 19.27 -24.15
CA LEU A 30 15.12 19.57 -23.08
C LEU A 30 16.54 19.05 -23.39
N LEU A 31 16.66 18.07 -24.29
CA LEU A 31 17.94 17.48 -24.69
C LEU A 31 19.00 18.51 -25.13
N PRO A 32 18.70 19.52 -25.97
CA PRO A 32 19.70 20.50 -26.41
C PRO A 32 20.17 21.39 -25.26
N VAL A 33 19.27 21.76 -24.35
CA VAL A 33 19.59 22.58 -23.17
C VAL A 33 20.49 21.81 -22.23
N VAL A 34 20.16 20.55 -21.95
CA VAL A 34 20.98 19.66 -21.12
C VAL A 34 22.35 19.46 -21.77
N VAL A 35 22.43 19.20 -23.08
CA VAL A 35 23.70 19.04 -23.80
C VAL A 35 24.55 20.31 -23.77
N VAL A 36 23.95 21.50 -23.93
CA VAL A 36 24.68 22.78 -23.84
C VAL A 36 25.20 23.02 -22.42
N VAL A 37 24.38 22.76 -21.41
CA VAL A 37 24.76 22.88 -20.00
C VAL A 37 25.89 21.91 -19.65
N LEU A 38 25.80 20.66 -20.11
CA LEU A 38 26.84 19.65 -19.94
C LEU A 38 28.12 19.97 -20.73
N ALA A 39 28.02 20.60 -21.91
CA ALA A 39 29.18 21.04 -22.68
C ALA A 39 29.91 22.23 -22.01
N ILE A 40 29.16 23.15 -21.40
CA ILE A 40 29.71 24.26 -20.61
C ILE A 40 30.38 23.72 -19.34
N ALA A 41 29.73 22.77 -18.65
CA ALA A 41 30.30 22.07 -17.50
C ALA A 41 31.56 21.28 -17.89
N GLY A 42 31.55 20.57 -19.01
CA GLY A 42 32.70 19.83 -19.55
C GLY A 42 33.91 20.73 -19.85
N ARG A 43 33.67 21.95 -20.33
CA ARG A 43 34.73 22.95 -20.58
C ARG A 43 35.32 23.50 -19.28
N TRP A 44 34.50 23.64 -18.23
CA TRP A 44 34.92 24.02 -16.89
C TRP A 44 35.71 22.88 -16.19
N LEU A 45 35.31 21.63 -16.42
CA LEU A 45 35.92 20.40 -15.90
C LEU A 45 37.35 20.14 -16.40
N PHE A 46 37.64 20.40 -17.67
CA PHE A 46 39.01 20.31 -18.20
C PHE A 46 40.02 21.19 -17.43
N GLN A 47 39.54 22.17 -16.65
CA GLN A 47 40.39 23.07 -15.87
C GLN A 47 40.52 22.70 -14.39
N GLN A 48 39.64 21.87 -13.81
CA GLN A 48 39.62 21.61 -12.35
C GLN A 48 39.83 20.15 -11.92
N GLY A 49 39.78 19.17 -12.84
CA GLY A 49 40.05 17.77 -12.51
C GLY A 49 39.00 17.07 -11.63
N GLU A 50 37.79 17.64 -11.54
CA GLU A 50 36.65 17.01 -10.85
C GLU A 50 35.97 15.92 -11.68
N ASN A 51 35.19 15.07 -11.02
CA ASN A 51 34.38 14.04 -11.67
C ASN A 51 33.23 14.69 -12.47
N PHE A 52 33.17 14.42 -13.78
CA PHE A 52 32.18 15.00 -14.68
C PHE A 52 30.74 14.73 -14.21
N ASP A 53 30.47 13.54 -13.68
CA ASP A 53 29.13 13.13 -13.28
C ASP A 53 28.59 13.95 -12.10
N ASP A 54 29.45 14.20 -11.11
CA ASP A 54 29.09 14.96 -9.90
C ASP A 54 28.80 16.44 -10.27
N VAL A 55 29.63 17.02 -11.12
CA VAL A 55 29.43 18.40 -11.62
C VAL A 55 28.17 18.48 -12.47
N ALA A 56 27.96 17.54 -13.38
CA ALA A 56 26.77 17.46 -14.21
C ALA A 56 25.49 17.40 -13.37
N LEU A 57 25.45 16.52 -12.35
CA LEU A 57 24.33 16.38 -11.44
C LEU A 57 24.11 17.63 -10.58
N ASN A 58 25.18 18.22 -10.04
CA ASN A 58 25.11 19.47 -9.27
C ASN A 58 24.55 20.62 -10.12
N VAL A 59 25.05 20.81 -11.34
CA VAL A 59 24.55 21.86 -12.24
C VAL A 59 23.08 21.62 -12.61
N LEU A 60 22.68 20.38 -12.90
CA LEU A 60 21.28 20.05 -13.17
C LEU A 60 20.39 20.33 -11.95
N ARG A 61 20.88 20.03 -10.73
CA ARG A 61 20.16 20.30 -9.49
C ARG A 61 20.02 21.79 -9.23
N ASP A 62 21.12 22.53 -9.29
CA ASP A 62 21.21 23.95 -8.95
C ASP A 62 20.42 24.82 -9.95
N THR A 63 20.28 24.35 -11.19
CA THR A 63 19.41 24.97 -12.21
C THR A 63 17.94 24.53 -12.15
N GLY A 64 17.58 23.61 -11.24
CA GLY A 64 16.24 23.05 -11.12
C GLY A 64 15.82 22.18 -12.32
N LEU A 65 16.78 21.79 -13.17
CA LEU A 65 16.54 20.95 -14.34
C LEU A 65 16.51 19.46 -13.99
N LEU A 66 17.17 19.02 -12.92
CA LEU A 66 17.31 17.60 -12.59
C LEU A 66 15.96 16.87 -12.50
N SER A 67 14.97 17.49 -11.84
CA SER A 67 13.61 16.95 -11.72
C SER A 67 12.80 16.98 -13.03
N ARG A 68 13.26 17.72 -14.03
CA ARG A 68 12.62 17.86 -15.35
C ARG A 68 13.25 16.95 -16.41
N VAL A 69 14.45 16.45 -16.17
CA VAL A 69 15.12 15.52 -17.09
C VAL A 69 14.53 14.12 -16.91
N PRO A 70 14.04 13.47 -17.98
CA PRO A 70 13.53 12.11 -17.89
C PRO A 70 14.63 11.14 -17.44
N THR A 71 14.31 10.20 -16.55
CA THR A 71 15.21 9.17 -16.02
C THR A 71 15.94 8.41 -17.13
N LYS A 72 15.28 8.13 -18.25
CA LYS A 72 15.88 7.45 -19.41
C LYS A 72 17.03 8.24 -20.05
N VAL A 73 16.95 9.57 -20.04
CA VAL A 73 18.03 10.44 -20.54
C VAL A 73 19.22 10.38 -19.60
N LEU A 74 18.97 10.46 -18.29
CA LEU A 74 20.01 10.33 -17.27
C LEU A 74 20.70 8.96 -17.32
N ASP A 75 19.94 7.88 -17.50
CA ASP A 75 20.45 6.52 -17.68
C ASP A 75 21.32 6.39 -18.94
N THR A 76 20.90 6.99 -20.06
CA THR A 76 21.70 7.01 -21.30
C THR A 76 23.02 7.75 -21.12
N LEU A 77 23.04 8.76 -20.25
CA LEU A 77 24.24 9.54 -19.92
C LEU A 77 25.08 8.92 -18.78
N GLY A 78 24.62 7.83 -18.16
CA GLY A 78 25.28 7.23 -17.00
C GLY A 78 25.15 8.04 -15.69
N LEU A 79 24.37 9.12 -15.70
CA LEU A 79 24.25 10.05 -14.58
C LEU A 79 23.19 9.58 -13.60
N LEU A 80 23.58 8.79 -12.58
CA LEU A 80 22.64 8.35 -11.53
C LEU A 80 22.51 9.42 -10.43
N PRO A 81 21.39 10.18 -10.35
CA PRO A 81 21.22 11.16 -9.28
C PRO A 81 21.16 10.49 -7.91
N ASP A 82 21.49 11.25 -6.86
CA ASP A 82 21.20 10.82 -5.50
C ASP A 82 19.71 10.52 -5.38
N LYS A 83 19.36 9.41 -4.72
CA LYS A 83 17.96 9.01 -4.52
C LYS A 83 17.13 10.10 -3.82
N TYR A 84 17.74 10.93 -2.99
CA TYR A 84 17.08 12.02 -2.26
C TYR A 84 16.66 13.19 -3.16
N ASP A 85 17.27 13.29 -4.34
CA ASP A 85 16.92 14.27 -5.38
C ASP A 85 15.87 13.72 -6.37
N THR A 86 15.30 12.54 -6.10
CA THR A 86 14.34 11.86 -6.98
C THR A 86 13.04 11.52 -6.26
N ASP A 87 12.01 11.15 -7.02
CA ASP A 87 10.73 10.66 -6.48
C ASP A 87 10.85 9.32 -5.73
N LEU A 88 12.03 8.68 -5.68
CA LEU A 88 12.24 7.41 -4.99
C LEU A 88 12.00 7.52 -3.47
N VAL A 89 12.27 8.69 -2.88
CA VAL A 89 12.07 8.95 -1.44
C VAL A 89 10.86 9.82 -1.15
N LYS A 90 10.16 10.30 -2.18
CA LYS A 90 8.97 11.11 -2.01
C LYS A 90 7.89 10.28 -1.33
N ILE A 91 7.30 10.84 -0.29
CA ILE A 91 6.19 10.24 0.45
C ILE A 91 4.91 10.95 0.01
N GLU A 92 3.91 10.18 -0.42
CA GLU A 92 2.60 10.73 -0.74
C GLU A 92 1.90 11.27 0.52
N PRO A 93 1.42 12.53 0.50
CA PRO A 93 0.64 13.08 1.60
C PRO A 93 -0.63 12.26 1.84
N ARG A 94 -1.03 12.19 3.11
CA ARG A 94 -2.26 11.52 3.53
C ARG A 94 -3.44 12.48 3.40
N HIS A 95 -4.62 11.93 3.12
CA HIS A 95 -5.87 12.69 3.03
C HIS A 95 -6.84 12.17 4.10
N LEU A 96 -7.06 12.97 5.13
CA LEU A 96 -7.95 12.65 6.24
C LEU A 96 -9.36 13.14 5.91
N VAL A 97 -10.34 12.24 5.99
CA VAL A 97 -11.76 12.64 5.86
C VAL A 97 -12.33 13.17 7.18
N SER A 98 -11.65 12.90 8.31
CA SER A 98 -11.98 13.49 9.61
C SER A 98 -11.71 15.00 9.69
N GLU A 99 -10.89 15.55 8.79
CA GLU A 99 -10.62 17.00 8.74
C GLU A 99 -11.71 17.78 7.97
N LEU A 100 -12.60 17.07 7.27
CA LEU A 100 -13.69 17.68 6.52
C LEU A 100 -14.73 18.28 7.46
N LYS A 101 -15.31 19.41 7.05
CA LYS A 101 -16.28 20.15 7.87
C LYS A 101 -17.70 19.89 7.38
N CYS A 102 -18.35 18.95 8.04
CA CYS A 102 -19.77 18.70 7.81
C CYS A 102 -20.62 19.88 8.29
N ASN A 103 -21.19 20.64 7.35
CA ASN A 103 -22.03 21.81 7.65
C ASN A 103 -23.49 21.45 7.94
N ASP A 104 -23.87 20.18 7.79
CA ASP A 104 -25.18 19.66 8.15
C ASP A 104 -25.21 19.29 9.65
N SER A 105 -25.88 20.12 10.44
CA SER A 105 -26.03 19.94 11.89
C SER A 105 -27.02 18.83 12.26
N ASP A 106 -27.96 18.54 11.38
CA ASP A 106 -29.05 17.59 11.64
C ASP A 106 -28.63 16.17 11.24
N TYR A 107 -27.63 16.05 10.36
CA TYR A 107 -27.05 14.79 9.97
C TYR A 107 -26.28 14.10 11.10
N THR A 108 -26.81 12.92 11.47
CA THR A 108 -26.17 11.95 12.34
C THR A 108 -25.98 10.63 11.59
N ALA A 109 -24.73 10.18 11.49
CA ALA A 109 -24.40 8.89 10.88
C ALA A 109 -24.81 7.76 11.83
N THR A 110 -25.46 6.74 11.28
CA THR A 110 -25.89 5.54 12.03
C THR A 110 -25.67 4.30 11.18
N THR A 111 -25.37 3.18 11.83
CA THR A 111 -25.29 1.90 11.13
C THR A 111 -26.68 1.48 10.65
N LEU A 112 -26.76 0.98 9.43
CA LEU A 112 -27.99 0.47 8.84
C LEU A 112 -28.12 -1.04 9.05
N PHE A 113 -29.32 -1.59 8.81
CA PHE A 113 -29.61 -3.02 8.89
C PHE A 113 -29.23 -3.63 10.25
N ASP A 114 -29.57 -2.92 11.33
CA ASP A 114 -29.25 -3.29 12.70
C ASP A 114 -27.74 -3.50 12.94
N GLY A 115 -26.91 -2.82 12.14
CA GLY A 115 -25.46 -2.90 12.18
C GLY A 115 -24.89 -4.26 11.76
N LYS A 116 -25.67 -5.06 11.02
CA LYS A 116 -25.19 -6.32 10.46
C LYS A 116 -24.01 -6.07 9.52
N VAL A 117 -23.04 -6.98 9.59
CA VAL A 117 -21.88 -7.00 8.70
C VAL A 117 -22.18 -7.91 7.51
N PHE A 118 -21.77 -7.47 6.32
CA PHE A 118 -21.98 -8.15 5.05
C PHE A 118 -20.65 -8.40 4.35
N HIS A 119 -20.58 -9.45 3.56
CA HIS A 119 -19.40 -9.71 2.75
C HIS A 119 -19.39 -8.78 1.53
N VAL A 120 -18.24 -8.25 1.16
CA VAL A 120 -18.08 -7.20 0.13
C VAL A 120 -18.52 -7.64 -1.27
N THR A 121 -18.60 -8.94 -1.52
CA THR A 121 -19.19 -9.45 -2.77
C THR A 121 -20.64 -9.00 -2.94
N GLU A 122 -21.40 -8.86 -1.84
CA GLU A 122 -22.80 -8.42 -1.89
C GLU A 122 -22.94 -7.02 -2.52
N PRO A 123 -22.29 -5.95 -2.02
CA PRO A 123 -22.35 -4.65 -2.68
C PRO A 123 -21.63 -4.61 -4.04
N MET A 124 -20.60 -5.44 -4.26
CA MET A 124 -19.89 -5.49 -5.56
C MET A 124 -20.74 -6.07 -6.68
N GLU A 125 -21.54 -7.09 -6.38
CA GLU A 125 -22.36 -7.86 -7.34
C GLU A 125 -23.81 -7.34 -7.40
N ALA A 126 -24.13 -6.29 -6.64
CA ALA A 126 -25.45 -5.67 -6.63
C ALA A 126 -25.86 -5.13 -8.03
N GLU A 127 -27.06 -5.48 -8.48
CA GLU A 127 -27.59 -5.06 -9.79
C GLU A 127 -27.78 -3.55 -9.90
N LYS A 128 -28.18 -2.92 -8.80
CA LYS A 128 -28.45 -1.48 -8.74
C LYS A 128 -27.33 -0.77 -7.99
N PRO A 129 -26.86 0.39 -8.49
CA PRO A 129 -25.94 1.22 -7.74
C PRO A 129 -26.51 1.58 -6.37
N MET A 130 -25.61 1.71 -5.39
CA MET A 130 -25.97 2.23 -4.08
C MET A 130 -26.55 3.64 -4.21
N ALA A 131 -27.66 3.90 -3.52
CA ALA A 131 -28.21 5.24 -3.46
C ALA A 131 -27.29 6.17 -2.65
N ASN A 132 -27.45 7.47 -2.81
CA ASN A 132 -26.67 8.48 -2.07
C ASN A 132 -27.14 8.62 -0.60
N ASP A 133 -27.78 7.60 -0.04
CA ASP A 133 -28.32 7.55 1.32
C ASP A 133 -27.41 6.76 2.29
N ARG A 134 -26.38 6.08 1.76
CA ARG A 134 -25.50 5.20 2.53
C ARG A 134 -24.15 5.00 1.85
N VAL A 135 -23.19 4.51 2.63
CA VAL A 135 -21.88 4.04 2.15
C VAL A 135 -21.57 2.71 2.84
N PHE A 136 -20.95 1.78 2.10
CA PHE A 136 -20.46 0.52 2.63
C PHE A 136 -18.98 0.64 2.99
N PHE A 137 -18.68 0.46 4.27
CA PHE A 137 -17.35 0.62 4.83
C PHE A 137 -16.78 -0.71 5.30
N MET A 138 -15.49 -0.92 5.07
CA MET A 138 -14.70 -2.02 5.61
C MET A 138 -13.47 -1.46 6.33
N LEU A 139 -12.85 -2.24 7.22
CA LEU A 139 -11.49 -1.91 7.68
C LEU A 139 -10.46 -2.30 6.63
N ASN A 140 -9.29 -1.66 6.65
CA ASN A 140 -8.18 -1.91 5.74
C ASN A 140 -7.90 -3.41 5.48
N GLY A 141 -8.01 -3.83 4.22
CA GLY A 141 -7.81 -5.22 3.80
C GLY A 141 -8.86 -6.24 4.28
N ALA A 142 -9.94 -5.80 4.93
CA ALA A 142 -11.07 -6.67 5.28
C ALA A 142 -11.98 -6.88 4.06
N ASN A 143 -12.73 -7.99 4.09
CA ASN A 143 -13.76 -8.31 3.09
C ASN A 143 -15.17 -8.18 3.65
N ASP A 144 -15.30 -7.97 4.95
CA ASP A 144 -16.58 -7.85 5.64
C ASP A 144 -16.71 -6.41 6.13
N GLY A 145 -17.88 -5.83 5.93
CA GLY A 145 -18.13 -4.41 6.16
C GLY A 145 -19.56 -4.11 6.60
N VAL A 146 -19.81 -2.85 6.95
CA VAL A 146 -21.10 -2.37 7.45
C VAL A 146 -21.60 -1.23 6.57
N TYR A 147 -22.92 -1.15 6.40
CA TYR A 147 -23.57 0.00 5.79
C TYR A 147 -23.80 1.07 6.85
N VAL A 148 -23.42 2.31 6.55
CA VAL A 148 -23.70 3.48 7.40
C VAL A 148 -24.48 4.51 6.61
N SER A 149 -25.47 5.13 7.25
CA SER A 149 -26.25 6.22 6.65
C SER A 149 -25.33 7.37 6.22
N TRP A 150 -25.68 8.01 5.11
CA TRP A 150 -24.97 9.15 4.56
C TRP A 150 -25.97 10.13 3.94
N ASN A 151 -25.77 11.43 4.14
CA ASN A 151 -26.68 12.47 3.64
C ASN A 151 -26.41 12.89 2.18
N GLY A 152 -25.42 12.27 1.51
CA GLY A 152 -25.03 12.61 0.15
C GLY A 152 -24.01 13.75 0.03
N ASP A 153 -23.64 14.40 1.14
CA ASP A 153 -22.61 15.44 1.17
C ASP A 153 -21.25 14.84 1.53
N PHE A 154 -20.26 14.98 0.64
CA PHE A 154 -18.93 14.43 0.84
C PHE A 154 -18.23 15.05 2.07
N GLU A 155 -18.47 16.32 2.39
CA GLU A 155 -17.91 16.96 3.59
C GLU A 155 -18.38 16.31 4.90
N CYS A 156 -19.47 15.53 4.83
CA CYS A 156 -20.03 14.78 5.94
C CYS A 156 -19.60 13.29 5.98
N VAL A 157 -18.84 12.80 5.00
CA VAL A 157 -18.45 11.38 4.93
C VAL A 157 -17.55 10.96 6.10
N GLY A 158 -16.77 11.89 6.65
CA GLY A 158 -15.90 11.63 7.81
C GLY A 158 -16.68 11.12 9.02
N LYS A 159 -17.84 11.71 9.32
CA LYS A 159 -18.73 11.25 10.41
C LYS A 159 -19.18 9.80 10.21
N ALA A 160 -19.54 9.42 8.97
CA ALA A 160 -19.94 8.04 8.65
C ALA A 160 -18.76 7.06 8.74
N ALA A 161 -17.59 7.47 8.26
CA ALA A 161 -16.38 6.67 8.30
C ALA A 161 -15.94 6.36 9.75
N GLU A 162 -16.04 7.34 10.66
CA GLU A 162 -15.73 7.15 12.07
C GLU A 162 -16.72 6.21 12.77
N VAL A 163 -18.02 6.37 12.52
CA VAL A 163 -19.05 5.44 13.03
C VAL A 163 -18.79 4.02 12.53
N ALA A 164 -18.50 3.86 11.23
CA ALA A 164 -18.17 2.56 10.65
C ALA A 164 -16.91 1.95 11.26
N ALA A 165 -15.84 2.74 11.39
CA ALA A 165 -14.57 2.29 11.94
C ALA A 165 -14.76 1.77 13.37
N ALA A 166 -15.39 2.58 14.23
CA ALA A 166 -15.67 2.20 15.61
C ALA A 166 -16.56 0.96 15.69
N TRP A 167 -17.56 0.85 14.81
CA TRP A 167 -18.46 -0.31 14.75
C TRP A 167 -17.73 -1.60 14.36
N LEU A 168 -16.82 -1.51 13.39
CA LEU A 168 -16.04 -2.65 12.89
C LEU A 168 -14.87 -3.04 13.80
N GLY A 169 -14.69 -2.36 14.95
CA GLY A 169 -13.64 -2.68 15.93
C GLY A 169 -12.30 -2.02 15.64
N ALA A 170 -12.27 -0.88 14.94
CA ALA A 170 -11.07 -0.06 14.84
C ALA A 170 -10.58 0.40 16.21
N ASP A 171 -9.26 0.50 16.37
CA ASP A 171 -8.63 1.01 17.57
C ASP A 171 -8.95 2.50 17.76
N ARG A 172 -9.72 2.80 18.82
CA ARG A 172 -10.18 4.16 19.14
C ARG A 172 -9.02 5.09 19.49
N ASP A 173 -7.94 4.57 20.06
CA ASP A 173 -6.77 5.37 20.43
C ASP A 173 -5.99 5.83 19.19
N VAL A 174 -6.13 5.11 18.07
CA VAL A 174 -5.54 5.50 16.77
C VAL A 174 -6.50 6.37 15.96
N MET A 175 -7.82 6.13 16.09
CA MET A 175 -8.84 6.93 15.39
C MET A 175 -8.79 8.42 15.72
N VAL A 176 -8.28 8.82 16.90
CA VAL A 176 -8.13 10.24 17.27
C VAL A 176 -7.18 11.00 16.32
N ASN A 177 -6.31 10.29 15.61
CA ASN A 177 -5.44 10.86 14.59
C ASN A 177 -6.13 11.00 13.22
N GLY A 178 -7.42 10.68 13.14
CA GLY A 178 -8.27 10.78 11.97
C GLY A 178 -8.34 9.49 11.14
N VAL A 179 -9.37 9.44 10.29
CA VAL A 179 -9.61 8.31 9.38
C VAL A 179 -9.41 8.72 7.92
N ARG A 180 -8.99 7.76 7.11
CA ARG A 180 -8.80 7.92 5.65
C ARG A 180 -9.68 6.93 4.91
N LEU A 181 -10.12 7.31 3.72
CA LEU A 181 -10.89 6.44 2.84
C LEU A 181 -10.09 6.04 1.61
N TYR A 182 -10.16 4.76 1.28
CA TYR A 182 -9.53 4.18 0.11
C TYR A 182 -10.53 3.31 -0.65
N ASN A 183 -10.39 3.24 -1.96
CA ASN A 183 -11.17 2.33 -2.77
C ASN A 183 -10.56 0.92 -2.75
N GLN A 184 -11.27 -0.04 -3.36
CA GLN A 184 -10.86 -1.44 -3.48
C GLN A 184 -9.51 -1.68 -4.19
N MET A 185 -8.99 -0.67 -4.91
CA MET A 185 -7.73 -0.72 -5.63
C MET A 185 -6.58 -0.04 -4.86
N GLY A 186 -6.82 0.41 -3.63
CA GLY A 186 -5.85 1.09 -2.78
C GLY A 186 -5.57 2.54 -3.17
N TRP A 187 -6.51 3.20 -3.87
CA TRP A 187 -6.43 4.63 -4.16
C TRP A 187 -7.22 5.45 -3.13
N PRO A 188 -6.70 6.62 -2.69
CA PRO A 188 -7.41 7.46 -1.73
C PRO A 188 -8.71 8.02 -2.34
N VAL A 189 -9.72 8.20 -1.49
CA VAL A 189 -10.99 8.85 -1.82
C VAL A 189 -11.03 10.21 -1.16
N ARG A 190 -10.93 11.28 -1.96
CA ARG A 190 -10.65 12.65 -1.50
C ARG A 190 -11.78 13.63 -1.80
N ASN A 191 -12.73 13.22 -2.62
CA ASN A 191 -13.87 14.05 -3.04
C ASN A 191 -15.04 13.17 -3.47
N GLU A 192 -16.19 13.81 -3.68
CA GLU A 192 -17.44 13.15 -4.07
C GLU A 192 -17.30 12.34 -5.36
N LYS A 193 -16.57 12.85 -6.36
CA LYS A 193 -16.35 12.15 -7.63
C LYS A 193 -15.64 10.82 -7.42
N GLU A 194 -14.56 10.83 -6.65
CA GLU A 194 -13.80 9.63 -6.31
C GLU A 194 -14.65 8.64 -5.49
N LEU A 195 -15.48 9.12 -4.55
CA LEU A 195 -16.40 8.27 -3.80
C LEU A 195 -17.41 7.58 -4.72
N ARG A 196 -18.00 8.33 -5.67
CA ARG A 196 -18.93 7.78 -6.66
C ARG A 196 -18.28 6.73 -7.56
N GLU A 197 -17.02 6.91 -7.95
CA GLU A 197 -16.25 5.92 -8.72
C GLU A 197 -16.06 4.60 -7.96
N THR A 198 -16.03 4.63 -6.63
CA THR A 198 -16.00 3.42 -5.79
C THR A 198 -17.34 2.68 -5.71
N LYS A 199 -18.42 3.26 -6.26
CA LYS A 199 -19.81 2.83 -6.02
C LYS A 199 -20.18 2.82 -4.53
N SER A 200 -19.62 3.76 -3.76
CA SER A 200 -19.79 3.87 -2.31
C SER A 200 -19.32 2.61 -1.54
N ILE A 201 -18.27 1.95 -2.04
CA ILE A 201 -17.62 0.79 -1.40
C ILE A 201 -16.20 1.18 -1.05
N VAL A 202 -15.93 1.40 0.24
CA VAL A 202 -14.66 1.99 0.69
C VAL A 202 -14.06 1.26 1.89
N HIS A 203 -12.75 1.40 2.03
CA HIS A 203 -11.95 0.92 3.15
C HIS A 203 -11.54 2.09 4.02
N VAL A 204 -11.72 1.94 5.33
CA VAL A 204 -11.19 2.84 6.34
C VAL A 204 -9.76 2.43 6.68
N LEU A 205 -8.85 3.38 6.56
CA LEU A 205 -7.47 3.28 7.00
C LEU A 205 -7.21 4.28 8.14
N LEU A 206 -6.68 3.79 9.25
CA LEU A 206 -6.29 4.61 10.40
C LEU A 206 -4.85 5.12 10.26
N ASP A 207 -4.41 5.92 11.21
CA ASP A 207 -3.01 6.35 11.30
C ASP A 207 -2.04 5.16 11.36
N PHE A 208 -0.83 5.35 10.82
CA PHE A 208 0.25 4.36 10.68
C PHE A 208 -0.06 3.10 9.84
N GLN A 209 -1.30 2.91 9.38
CA GLN A 209 -1.64 1.78 8.50
C GLN A 209 -1.16 2.02 7.06
N LEU A 210 -0.48 1.01 6.50
CA LEU A 210 -0.24 0.90 5.05
C LEU A 210 -1.41 0.16 4.40
N TRP A 211 -1.67 0.44 3.12
CA TRP A 211 -2.71 -0.28 2.37
C TRP A 211 -2.49 -1.79 2.43
N GLN A 212 -3.56 -2.53 2.69
CA GLN A 212 -3.59 -3.97 2.56
C GLN A 212 -4.67 -4.35 1.55
N TRP A 213 -4.28 -5.07 0.49
CA TRP A 213 -5.23 -5.60 -0.48
C TRP A 213 -6.27 -6.50 0.21
N PRO A 214 -7.58 -6.29 0.01
CA PRO A 214 -8.58 -7.24 0.42
C PRO A 214 -8.46 -8.53 -0.39
N GLY A 215 -8.80 -9.66 0.21
CA GLY A 215 -8.73 -10.95 -0.47
C GLY A 215 -9.93 -11.18 -1.40
N ILE A 216 -11.08 -10.58 -1.07
CA ILE A 216 -12.42 -10.81 -1.62
C ILE A 216 -12.83 -12.28 -1.52
N LYS A 217 -12.26 -13.14 -2.37
CA LYS A 217 -12.40 -14.59 -2.34
C LYS A 217 -11.20 -15.22 -3.04
N LYS A 218 -10.90 -16.48 -2.73
CA LYS A 218 -9.87 -17.23 -3.48
C LYS A 218 -10.22 -17.24 -4.98
N GLY A 219 -9.22 -17.02 -5.82
CA GLY A 219 -9.35 -16.89 -7.26
C GLY A 219 -9.80 -15.51 -7.75
N TYR A 220 -10.13 -14.56 -6.86
CA TYR A 220 -10.40 -13.18 -7.26
C TYR A 220 -9.15 -12.55 -7.90
N LYS A 221 -9.34 -11.81 -8.99
CA LYS A 221 -8.25 -11.16 -9.74
C LYS A 221 -8.37 -9.65 -9.71
N TYR A 222 -7.30 -8.98 -9.34
CA TYR A 222 -7.09 -7.56 -9.57
C TYR A 222 -6.22 -7.39 -10.82
N VAL A 223 -6.60 -6.48 -11.72
CA VAL A 223 -5.75 -6.07 -12.85
C VAL A 223 -5.33 -4.62 -12.61
N LEU A 224 -4.02 -4.40 -12.48
CA LEU A 224 -3.45 -3.08 -12.22
C LEU A 224 -3.27 -2.28 -13.51
N GLU A 225 -2.96 -0.99 -13.37
CA GLU A 225 -2.91 -0.02 -14.48
C GLU A 225 -1.82 -0.35 -15.53
N ASP A 226 -0.80 -1.11 -15.15
CA ASP A 226 0.31 -1.56 -15.99
C ASP A 226 0.14 -2.98 -16.55
N GLY A 227 -0.99 -3.64 -16.24
CA GLY A 227 -1.29 -5.01 -16.66
C GLY A 227 -0.83 -6.09 -15.69
N VAL A 228 -0.15 -5.74 -14.59
CA VAL A 228 0.14 -6.70 -13.51
C VAL A 228 -1.17 -7.25 -12.96
N THR A 229 -1.22 -8.56 -12.78
CA THR A 229 -2.43 -9.25 -12.27
C THR A 229 -2.15 -9.87 -10.91
N LEU A 230 -2.99 -9.56 -9.93
CA LEU A 230 -2.94 -10.15 -8.58
C LEU A 230 -4.08 -11.15 -8.43
N THR A 231 -3.77 -12.43 -8.24
CA THR A 231 -4.78 -13.47 -8.00
C THR A 231 -4.75 -13.90 -6.53
N THR A 232 -5.87 -13.77 -5.81
CA THR A 232 -5.96 -14.22 -4.42
C THR A 232 -5.82 -15.74 -4.32
N VAL A 233 -4.77 -16.24 -3.68
CA VAL A 233 -4.55 -17.69 -3.45
C VAL A 233 -4.68 -18.08 -1.98
N GLY A 234 -4.48 -17.14 -1.05
CA GLY A 234 -4.62 -17.33 0.40
C GLY A 234 -5.43 -16.22 1.07
N MET A 235 -6.18 -16.57 2.11
CA MET A 235 -7.02 -15.61 2.89
C MET A 235 -6.46 -15.34 4.30
N SER A 236 -5.82 -16.33 4.92
CA SER A 236 -5.15 -16.19 6.21
C SER A 236 -3.87 -17.04 6.25
N PRO A 237 -2.68 -16.45 6.00
CA PRO A 237 -2.46 -15.05 5.61
C PRO A 237 -3.05 -14.72 4.23
N LYS A 238 -3.22 -13.42 3.94
CA LYS A 238 -3.55 -12.97 2.58
C LYS A 238 -2.34 -13.20 1.68
N VAL A 239 -2.53 -13.97 0.62
CA VAL A 239 -1.47 -14.32 -0.35
C VAL A 239 -2.02 -14.10 -1.74
N PHE A 240 -1.25 -13.37 -2.56
CA PHE A 240 -1.56 -13.10 -3.95
C PHE A 240 -0.48 -13.69 -4.84
N ASP A 241 -0.89 -14.41 -5.86
CA ASP A 241 -0.04 -14.72 -7.01
C ASP A 241 0.05 -13.48 -7.91
N VAL A 242 1.24 -13.13 -8.38
CA VAL A 242 1.51 -11.87 -9.09
C VAL A 242 2.06 -12.17 -10.48
N GLU A 243 1.21 -12.02 -11.48
CA GLU A 243 1.54 -12.25 -12.88
C GLU A 243 2.02 -10.96 -13.54
N TYR A 244 2.97 -11.08 -14.48
CA TYR A 244 3.50 -9.98 -15.30
C TYR A 244 4.25 -8.87 -14.54
N PHE A 245 4.74 -9.14 -13.33
CA PHE A 245 5.54 -8.16 -12.56
C PHE A 245 6.90 -7.83 -13.21
N PHE A 246 7.56 -8.86 -13.75
CA PHE A 246 8.83 -8.77 -14.48
C PHE A 246 8.86 -9.81 -15.59
N ASN A 247 9.76 -9.64 -16.55
CA ASN A 247 9.95 -10.58 -17.66
C ASN A 247 11.28 -11.34 -17.54
N GLN A 248 11.51 -12.28 -18.48
CA GLN A 248 12.71 -13.10 -18.48
C GLN A 248 14.00 -12.29 -18.67
N GLU A 249 14.01 -11.27 -19.54
CA GLU A 249 15.19 -10.41 -19.74
C GLU A 249 15.58 -9.66 -18.46
N GLU A 250 14.58 -9.19 -17.70
CA GLU A 250 14.80 -8.57 -16.40
C GLU A 250 15.32 -9.58 -15.37
N ALA A 251 14.78 -10.81 -15.37
CA ALA A 251 15.25 -11.88 -14.51
C ALA A 251 16.73 -12.21 -14.76
N ASP A 252 17.10 -12.38 -16.03
CA ASP A 252 18.47 -12.66 -16.46
C ASP A 252 19.40 -11.52 -16.04
N LYS A 253 18.98 -10.27 -16.24
CA LYS A 253 19.75 -9.09 -15.81
C LYS A 253 19.94 -9.03 -14.28
N VAL A 254 18.94 -9.41 -13.49
CA VAL A 254 19.08 -9.53 -12.03
C VAL A 254 20.14 -10.57 -11.67
N ILE A 255 20.12 -11.72 -12.35
CA ILE A 255 21.09 -12.80 -12.16
C ILE A 255 22.50 -12.34 -12.53
N ASP A 256 22.67 -11.67 -13.67
CA ASP A 256 23.97 -11.17 -14.15
C ASP A 256 24.59 -10.16 -13.18
N ILE A 257 23.78 -9.22 -12.67
CA ILE A 257 24.25 -8.19 -11.73
C ILE A 257 24.56 -8.80 -10.35
N GLY A 258 23.74 -9.76 -9.90
CA GLY A 258 23.80 -10.30 -8.55
C GLY A 258 24.79 -11.46 -8.37
N SER A 259 24.95 -12.33 -9.36
CA SER A 259 25.70 -13.58 -9.25
C SER A 259 27.17 -13.40 -8.84
N PRO A 260 27.92 -12.42 -9.37
CA PRO A 260 29.31 -12.18 -8.95
C PRO A 260 29.46 -11.75 -7.48
N LYS A 261 28.36 -11.37 -6.81
CA LYS A 261 28.35 -10.80 -5.45
C LYS A 261 27.77 -11.75 -4.40
N LEU A 262 27.37 -12.96 -4.79
CA LEU A 262 26.77 -13.93 -3.90
C LEU A 262 27.74 -14.35 -2.80
N ASP A 263 27.35 -14.14 -1.54
CA ASP A 263 28.03 -14.70 -0.37
C ASP A 263 27.06 -15.64 0.38
N ARG A 264 27.61 -16.49 1.25
CA ARG A 264 26.82 -17.39 2.08
C ARG A 264 25.82 -16.59 2.92
N SER A 265 24.55 -16.96 2.86
CA SER A 265 23.48 -16.26 3.59
C SER A 265 23.71 -16.35 5.10
N LYS A 266 23.64 -15.20 5.77
CA LYS A 266 23.78 -15.04 7.22
C LYS A 266 22.41 -14.63 7.79
N VAL A 267 22.10 -15.04 9.02
CA VAL A 267 20.96 -14.52 9.77
C VAL A 267 21.49 -13.66 10.91
N ASP A 268 20.73 -12.65 11.33
CA ASP A 268 21.08 -11.88 12.51
C ASP A 268 21.08 -12.81 13.72
N GLY A 269 22.26 -13.03 14.30
CA GLY A 269 22.40 -13.68 15.60
C GLY A 269 21.95 -12.72 16.71
N SER A 270 21.56 -13.26 17.87
CA SER A 270 21.08 -12.51 19.03
C SER A 270 22.01 -11.37 19.50
N ASN A 271 23.30 -11.40 19.11
CA ASN A 271 24.33 -10.45 19.54
C ASN A 271 25.05 -9.77 18.36
N SER A 272 24.36 -9.42 17.26
CA SER A 272 24.91 -8.70 16.10
C SER A 272 26.10 -9.34 15.35
N SER A 273 26.56 -10.53 15.77
CA SER A 273 27.50 -11.37 15.03
C SER A 273 26.76 -12.13 13.93
N LYS A 274 27.18 -11.95 12.68
CA LYS A 274 26.65 -12.69 11.52
C LYS A 274 27.08 -14.16 11.59
N VAL A 275 26.20 -15.05 12.06
CA VAL A 275 26.49 -16.49 12.13
C VAL A 275 25.99 -17.17 10.85
N VAL A 276 26.79 -18.11 10.32
CA VAL A 276 26.35 -18.99 9.22
C VAL A 276 25.13 -19.78 9.70
N SER A 277 23.97 -19.53 9.08
CA SER A 277 22.71 -20.11 9.51
C SER A 277 22.61 -21.59 9.10
N LYS A 278 22.26 -22.46 10.06
CA LYS A 278 21.76 -23.82 9.76
C LYS A 278 20.32 -23.82 9.25
N ALA A 279 19.59 -22.72 9.41
CA ALA A 279 18.19 -22.57 9.00
C ALA A 279 18.03 -21.97 7.60
N ARG A 280 19.00 -21.16 7.15
CA ARG A 280 19.08 -20.56 5.81
C ARG A 280 20.37 -20.96 5.11
N THR A 281 20.29 -21.91 4.19
CA THR A 281 21.48 -22.49 3.55
C THR A 281 21.84 -21.91 2.19
N SER A 282 21.10 -20.92 1.70
CA SER A 282 21.31 -20.23 0.43
C SER A 282 22.58 -19.38 0.35
N HIS A 283 22.83 -18.88 -0.86
CA HIS A 283 23.74 -17.76 -1.15
C HIS A 283 22.92 -16.51 -1.53
N THR A 284 23.36 -15.32 -1.14
CA THR A 284 22.60 -14.10 -1.39
C THR A 284 23.48 -12.88 -1.61
N ALA A 285 22.95 -11.91 -2.36
CA ALA A 285 23.54 -10.60 -2.57
C ALA A 285 22.44 -9.54 -2.67
N PHE A 286 22.64 -8.39 -2.02
CA PHE A 286 21.88 -7.19 -2.35
C PHE A 286 22.45 -6.56 -3.62
N LEU A 287 21.59 -6.31 -4.60
CA LEU A 287 22.01 -5.69 -5.86
C LEU A 287 22.40 -4.22 -5.64
N PRO A 288 23.37 -3.69 -6.41
CA PRO A 288 23.81 -2.31 -6.32
C PRO A 288 22.68 -1.35 -6.72
N ASP A 289 22.71 -0.14 -6.16
CA ASP A 289 21.78 0.91 -6.52
C ASP A 289 22.08 1.43 -7.93
N ASN A 290 21.10 1.38 -8.81
CA ASN A 290 21.16 1.87 -10.20
C ASN A 290 19.73 2.06 -10.74
N PHE A 291 19.58 2.62 -11.94
CA PHE A 291 18.26 2.84 -12.54
C PHE A 291 17.41 1.58 -12.63
N PHE A 292 18.02 0.45 -12.99
CA PHE A 292 17.35 -0.84 -13.10
C PHE A 292 16.76 -1.32 -11.76
N THR A 293 17.55 -1.31 -10.68
CA THR A 293 17.08 -1.75 -9.35
C THR A 293 16.13 -0.75 -8.69
N ARG A 294 16.29 0.55 -8.97
CA ARG A 294 15.36 1.60 -8.52
C ARG A 294 13.99 1.46 -9.18
N ASP A 295 13.92 1.06 -10.44
CA ASP A 295 12.66 0.77 -11.12
C ASP A 295 11.89 -0.38 -10.44
N PHE A 296 12.57 -1.45 -10.02
CA PHE A 296 11.95 -2.52 -9.23
C PHE A 296 11.37 -2.02 -7.90
N ARG A 297 12.02 -1.06 -7.22
CA ARG A 297 11.48 -0.46 -5.99
C ARG A 297 10.21 0.33 -6.27
N ALA A 298 10.20 1.11 -7.35
CA ALA A 298 9.01 1.86 -7.78
C ALA A 298 7.84 0.93 -8.17
N ARG A 299 8.11 -0.14 -8.93
CA ARG A 299 7.11 -1.17 -9.26
C ARG A 299 6.60 -1.90 -8.02
N SER A 300 7.50 -2.28 -7.10
CA SER A 300 7.11 -2.94 -5.85
C SER A 300 6.20 -2.06 -5.00
N ALA A 301 6.53 -0.78 -4.87
CA ALA A 301 5.67 0.17 -4.16
C ALA A 301 4.32 0.37 -4.85
N ARG A 302 4.27 0.40 -6.19
CA ARG A 302 3.01 0.47 -6.93
C ARG A 302 2.13 -0.75 -6.68
N VAL A 303 2.68 -1.96 -6.78
CA VAL A 303 1.96 -3.22 -6.57
C VAL A 303 1.44 -3.32 -5.13
N ALA A 304 2.26 -2.96 -4.15
CA ALA A 304 1.88 -2.98 -2.75
C ALA A 304 1.10 -1.72 -2.29
N ARG A 305 0.88 -0.75 -3.19
CA ARG A 305 0.32 0.59 -2.89
C ARG A 305 1.00 1.25 -1.68
N LEU A 306 2.33 1.15 -1.63
CA LEU A 306 3.14 1.82 -0.63
C LEU A 306 3.18 3.33 -0.91
N PRO A 307 3.13 4.20 0.12
CA PRO A 307 3.18 5.66 -0.05
C PRO A 307 4.49 6.18 -0.66
N SER A 308 5.52 5.35 -0.74
CA SER A 308 6.82 5.71 -1.31
C SER A 308 7.61 4.46 -1.72
N PRO A 309 8.36 4.50 -2.84
CA PRO A 309 9.35 3.47 -3.17
C PRO A 309 10.43 3.27 -2.10
N SER A 310 10.63 4.24 -1.22
CA SER A 310 11.59 4.15 -0.11
C SER A 310 11.27 3.05 0.90
N TYR A 311 10.00 2.63 0.98
CA TYR A 311 9.53 1.58 1.89
C TYR A 311 9.95 0.18 1.43
N ALA A 312 10.26 0.02 0.14
CA ALA A 312 10.85 -1.20 -0.39
C ALA A 312 12.37 -1.19 -0.13
N GLU A 313 12.87 -2.26 0.51
CA GLU A 313 14.30 -2.52 0.64
C GLU A 313 14.98 -2.70 -0.73
N ARG A 314 16.31 -2.79 -0.71
CA ARG A 314 17.08 -3.09 -1.92
C ARG A 314 16.76 -4.49 -2.42
N LEU A 315 16.75 -4.65 -3.74
CA LEU A 315 16.54 -5.96 -4.37
C LEU A 315 17.61 -6.95 -3.92
N GLN A 316 17.17 -8.08 -3.38
CA GLN A 316 18.03 -9.17 -2.90
C GLN A 316 17.91 -10.37 -3.84
N LEU A 317 19.01 -10.77 -4.45
CA LEU A 317 19.09 -12.06 -5.15
C LEU A 317 19.39 -13.16 -4.13
N VAL A 318 18.67 -14.26 -4.21
CA VAL A 318 18.90 -15.47 -3.41
C VAL A 318 19.00 -16.66 -4.36
N ARG A 319 20.07 -17.44 -4.22
CA ARG A 319 20.30 -18.67 -4.98
C ARG A 319 20.27 -19.87 -4.03
N TYR A 320 19.52 -20.90 -4.41
CA TYR A 320 19.51 -22.22 -3.79
C TYR A 320 20.08 -23.24 -4.77
N ASN A 321 21.20 -23.87 -4.41
CA ASN A 321 21.69 -25.07 -5.09
C ASN A 321 20.92 -26.31 -4.63
N ALA A 322 21.13 -27.44 -5.30
CA ALA A 322 20.58 -28.73 -4.87
C ALA A 322 20.94 -29.01 -3.40
N GLY A 323 19.91 -29.28 -2.58
CA GLY A 323 20.04 -29.52 -1.14
C GLY A 323 20.09 -28.26 -0.26
N GLU A 324 20.13 -27.06 -0.84
CA GLU A 324 19.98 -25.81 -0.07
C GLU A 324 18.50 -25.50 0.20
N PHE A 325 18.21 -24.90 1.34
CA PHE A 325 16.85 -24.63 1.79
C PHE A 325 16.78 -23.39 2.69
N TYR A 326 15.56 -22.93 2.92
CA TYR A 326 15.24 -22.00 3.99
C TYR A 326 14.06 -22.56 4.78
N ARG A 327 14.26 -22.79 6.08
CA ARG A 327 13.18 -23.24 6.98
C ARG A 327 12.10 -22.16 7.09
N LYS A 328 10.88 -22.60 7.43
CA LYS A 328 9.75 -21.71 7.73
C LYS A 328 10.17 -20.65 8.76
N HIS A 329 9.91 -19.40 8.44
CA HIS A 329 10.18 -18.24 9.28
C HIS A 329 9.14 -17.15 9.00
N LEU A 330 9.22 -16.04 9.75
CA LEU A 330 8.51 -14.81 9.45
C LEU A 330 9.52 -13.79 8.91
N ASP A 331 9.10 -13.02 7.91
CA ASP A 331 9.91 -11.91 7.38
C ASP A 331 9.90 -10.70 8.32
N THR A 332 8.95 -10.65 9.25
CA THR A 332 8.89 -9.65 10.31
C THR A 332 9.87 -9.98 11.44
N PHE A 333 10.47 -8.95 12.02
CA PHE A 333 11.35 -9.09 13.17
C PHE A 333 10.54 -9.02 14.46
N ALA A 334 10.47 -10.12 15.21
CA ALA A 334 9.85 -10.13 16.55
C ALA A 334 10.72 -9.45 17.62
N SER A 335 12.03 -9.26 17.36
CA SER A 335 13.04 -9.00 18.40
C SER A 335 13.63 -7.60 18.41
N ARG A 336 13.02 -6.62 17.73
CA ARG A 336 13.45 -5.23 17.87
C ARG A 336 12.66 -4.59 19.00
N GLN A 337 13.33 -4.31 20.12
CA GLN A 337 12.78 -3.50 21.19
C GLN A 337 12.68 -2.06 20.67
N PHE A 338 11.52 -1.70 20.12
CA PHE A 338 11.23 -0.34 19.64
C PHE A 338 10.81 0.60 20.76
N LEU A 339 10.37 0.02 21.89
CA LEU A 339 10.03 0.78 23.08
C LEU A 339 11.32 1.32 23.73
N PRO A 340 11.32 2.58 24.20
CA PRO A 340 12.44 3.13 24.97
C PRO A 340 12.86 2.18 26.11
N LYS A 341 14.14 2.21 26.51
CA LYS A 341 14.58 1.47 27.71
C LYS A 341 13.72 1.85 28.91
N GLY A 342 13.04 0.87 29.52
CA GLY A 342 12.13 1.07 30.66
C GLY A 342 10.67 1.32 30.28
N ALA A 343 10.32 1.32 28.98
CA ALA A 343 8.93 1.32 28.50
C ALA A 343 8.33 -0.10 28.42
N ASP A 344 8.95 -1.07 29.08
CA ASP A 344 8.34 -2.37 29.35
C ASP A 344 6.94 -2.10 29.89
N HIS A 345 5.90 -2.60 29.22
CA HIS A 345 4.54 -2.47 29.74
C HIS A 345 4.53 -3.12 31.12
N LYS A 346 4.50 -2.28 32.18
CA LYS A 346 4.54 -2.71 33.59
C LYS A 346 3.48 -3.77 33.89
N PHE A 347 2.45 -3.82 33.05
CA PHE A 347 1.34 -4.75 33.03
C PHE A 347 1.20 -5.34 31.62
N GLY A 348 1.58 -6.60 31.41
CA GLY A 348 1.42 -7.33 30.15
C GLY A 348 0.10 -8.11 30.07
N VAL A 349 -0.03 -9.03 29.10
CA VAL A 349 -1.24 -9.85 28.87
C VAL A 349 -1.76 -10.53 30.14
N LYS A 350 -0.86 -10.98 31.02
CA LYS A 350 -1.25 -11.56 32.32
C LYS A 350 -2.05 -10.59 33.18
N ALA A 351 -1.57 -9.35 33.31
CA ALA A 351 -2.24 -8.32 34.10
C ALA A 351 -3.57 -7.87 33.46
N TYR A 352 -3.64 -7.84 32.12
CA TYR A 352 -4.91 -7.66 31.41
C TYR A 352 -5.91 -8.75 31.76
N LYS A 353 -5.53 -10.03 31.68
CA LYS A 353 -6.41 -11.15 32.03
C LYS A 353 -6.87 -11.09 33.48
N GLU A 354 -5.97 -10.72 34.41
CA GLU A 354 -6.31 -10.49 35.82
C GLU A 354 -7.36 -9.38 35.97
N TRP A 355 -7.15 -8.23 35.31
CA TRP A 355 -8.10 -7.12 35.31
C TRP A 355 -9.44 -7.48 34.68
N ALA A 356 -9.45 -8.13 33.51
CA ALA A 356 -10.66 -8.51 32.79
C ALA A 356 -11.51 -9.49 33.61
N ASN A 357 -10.88 -10.49 34.23
CA ASN A 357 -11.56 -11.41 35.13
C ASN A 357 -12.13 -10.70 36.37
N TRP A 358 -11.37 -9.78 36.96
CA TRP A 358 -11.83 -8.97 38.08
C TRP A 358 -13.03 -8.09 37.70
N ALA A 359 -12.97 -7.41 36.55
CA ALA A 359 -14.01 -6.53 36.05
C ALA A 359 -15.29 -7.31 35.72
N ALA A 360 -15.17 -8.47 35.06
CA ALA A 360 -16.28 -9.38 34.80
C ALA A 360 -16.98 -9.82 36.10
N ASN A 361 -16.20 -10.19 37.13
CA ASN A 361 -16.75 -10.54 38.44
C ASN A 361 -17.48 -9.38 39.11
N LYS A 362 -16.93 -8.16 39.03
CA LYS A 362 -17.60 -6.97 39.59
C LYS A 362 -18.91 -6.65 38.89
N ILE A 363 -18.98 -6.84 37.58
CA ILE A 363 -20.23 -6.68 36.82
C ILE A 363 -21.26 -7.74 37.24
N ARG A 364 -20.85 -9.00 37.42
CA ARG A 364 -21.73 -10.07 37.93
C ARG A 364 -22.25 -9.76 39.34
N GLU A 365 -21.41 -9.23 40.22
CA GLU A 365 -21.86 -8.79 41.55
C GLU A 365 -22.88 -7.66 41.44
N LEU A 366 -22.58 -6.63 40.63
CA LEU A 366 -23.47 -5.48 40.46
C LEU A 366 -24.81 -5.84 39.81
N SER A 367 -24.85 -6.81 38.90
CA SER A 367 -26.09 -7.24 38.24
C SER A 367 -27.08 -7.90 39.20
N THR A 368 -26.61 -8.41 40.35
CA THR A 368 -27.49 -8.91 41.42
C THR A 368 -28.16 -7.78 42.21
N GLN A 369 -27.60 -6.58 42.19
CA GLN A 369 -28.03 -5.45 43.01
C GLN A 369 -28.82 -4.41 42.20
N ARG A 370 -28.55 -4.31 40.90
CA ARG A 370 -29.19 -3.35 40.01
C ARG A 370 -29.18 -3.84 38.57
N GLU A 371 -30.06 -3.25 37.79
CA GLU A 371 -30.03 -3.46 36.34
C GLU A 371 -28.80 -2.79 35.73
N ILE A 372 -28.05 -3.56 34.93
CA ILE A 372 -26.87 -3.11 34.21
C ILE A 372 -27.26 -2.86 32.75
N PRO A 373 -26.72 -1.82 32.07
CA PRO A 373 -26.96 -1.63 30.65
C PRO A 373 -26.63 -2.88 29.85
N GLU A 374 -27.46 -3.19 28.85
CA GLU A 374 -27.39 -4.45 28.09
C GLU A 374 -26.01 -4.73 27.50
N ALA A 375 -25.34 -3.69 27.00
CA ALA A 375 -24.01 -3.81 26.42
C ALA A 375 -22.95 -4.37 27.39
N PHE A 376 -23.11 -4.16 28.70
CA PHE A 376 -22.21 -4.62 29.75
C PHE A 376 -22.66 -5.93 30.42
N ARG A 377 -23.78 -6.53 30.00
CA ARG A 377 -24.21 -7.84 30.53
C ARG A 377 -23.37 -8.95 29.93
N GLU A 378 -23.32 -10.10 30.59
CA GLU A 378 -22.55 -11.26 30.11
C GLU A 378 -23.00 -11.67 28.69
N GLY A 379 -22.05 -11.72 27.75
CA GLY A 379 -22.32 -11.91 26.32
C GLY A 379 -22.54 -10.63 25.51
N GLY A 380 -22.62 -9.46 26.17
CA GLY A 380 -22.71 -8.15 25.53
C GLY A 380 -21.36 -7.64 24.99
N PRO A 381 -21.37 -6.69 24.04
CA PRO A 381 -20.18 -6.21 23.34
C PRO A 381 -19.17 -5.46 24.22
N LEU A 382 -19.56 -5.00 25.41
CA LEU A 382 -18.70 -4.29 26.37
C LEU A 382 -18.41 -5.12 27.63
N PHE A 383 -18.80 -6.41 27.65
CA PHE A 383 -18.49 -7.29 28.77
C PHE A 383 -17.00 -7.68 28.76
N PRO A 384 -16.24 -7.44 29.83
CA PRO A 384 -14.83 -7.81 29.90
C PRO A 384 -14.64 -9.32 29.73
N ASN A 385 -13.80 -9.72 28.78
CA ASN A 385 -13.50 -11.12 28.50
C ASN A 385 -11.99 -11.32 28.37
N ALA A 386 -11.42 -12.09 29.30
CA ALA A 386 -9.98 -12.37 29.36
C ALA A 386 -9.47 -13.20 28.17
N GLU A 387 -10.37 -13.86 27.43
CA GLU A 387 -10.07 -14.64 26.24
C GLU A 387 -10.53 -13.94 24.94
N ASP A 388 -11.00 -12.69 25.02
CA ASP A 388 -11.32 -11.91 23.82
C ASP A 388 -10.02 -11.55 23.09
N ASN A 389 -9.92 -12.04 21.86
CA ASN A 389 -8.80 -11.81 20.95
C ASN A 389 -9.20 -10.94 19.75
N LYS A 390 -10.41 -10.38 19.75
CA LYS A 390 -11.00 -9.58 18.66
C LYS A 390 -11.18 -8.12 19.03
N HIS A 391 -11.68 -7.80 20.24
CA HIS A 391 -11.95 -6.40 20.64
C HIS A 391 -10.81 -5.74 21.40
N PHE A 392 -9.95 -6.54 22.03
CA PHE A 392 -8.70 -6.07 22.62
C PHE A 392 -7.57 -6.92 22.02
N PRO A 393 -6.83 -6.43 21.01
CA PRO A 393 -5.74 -7.20 20.44
C PRO A 393 -4.75 -7.55 21.55
N MET A 394 -4.37 -8.84 21.63
CA MET A 394 -3.21 -9.24 22.42
C MET A 394 -1.99 -8.49 21.86
N LEU A 395 -1.42 -7.59 22.67
CA LEU A 395 -0.16 -6.91 22.39
C LEU A 395 0.99 -7.91 22.26
#